data_AF-A0A9P0CR57-F1
#
_entry.id   AF-A0A9P0CR57-F1
#
_cell.length_a   1.000
_cell.length_b   1.000
_cell.length_c   1.000
_cell.angle_alpha   90.00
_cell.angle_beta   90.00
_cell.angle_gamma   90.00
#
_symmetry.space_group_name_H-M   'P 1'
#
loop_
_entity.id
_entity.type
_entity.pdbx_description
1 polymer ?
#
loop_
_entity_poly.entity_id
_entity_poly.type
_entity_poly.pdbx_seq_one_letter_code
_entity_poly.pdbx_strand_id
1 'polypeptide(L)'
;MVHRRLPRSSQSRWNFQSRGVNTVYEYRNELIHVMDILENDKDIKLNPTIKQAGAYKLRLQDRYFIFWLTVFHKVMPHLEIIFKQLQTIYTDPIKAKQDLKNFKNVMQKIRNEIYKIIDKIDSGLLETEDELVPQKRLRYPRSDLSVSTNRKIEALEVCGSIIKQIRTRFTFTGHLIATALFMKEHFIEYQKNFPDQLLSDTVNAYQFLEKIV
;
A
#
# COMPACT_ATOMS: atom_id res chain seq x y z
N MET A 1 40.93 14.76 11.96
CA MET A 1 40.16 13.75 11.17
C MET A 1 38.82 13.49 11.86
N VAL A 2 37.72 13.50 11.10
CA VAL A 2 36.33 13.71 11.53
C VAL A 2 35.87 12.83 12.72
N HIS A 3 35.61 13.44 13.87
CA HIS A 3 35.30 12.79 15.16
C HIS A 3 33.80 12.68 15.50
N ARG A 4 32.88 12.93 14.55
CA ARG A 4 31.44 12.78 14.78
C ARG A 4 30.82 11.94 13.66
N ARG A 5 30.50 10.68 13.97
CA ARG A 5 29.69 9.83 13.09
C ARG A 5 28.27 10.38 13.08
N LEU A 6 27.69 10.58 11.89
CA LEU A 6 26.27 10.93 11.78
C LEU A 6 25.44 9.84 12.49
N PRO A 7 24.42 10.23 13.28
CA PRO A 7 23.56 9.27 13.94
C PRO A 7 22.95 8.34 12.87
N ARG A 8 23.08 7.03 13.09
CA ARG A 8 22.45 6.04 12.22
C ARG A 8 20.94 6.23 12.30
N SER A 9 20.26 6.26 11.17
CA SER A 9 18.80 6.18 11.13
C SER A 9 18.37 4.91 11.87
N SER A 10 17.49 5.04 12.85
CA SER A 10 16.88 3.88 13.48
C SER A 10 16.05 3.15 12.44
N GLN A 11 16.10 1.83 12.43
CA GLN A 11 15.26 1.03 11.56
C GLN A 11 13.80 1.31 11.96
N SER A 12 13.08 2.10 11.14
CA SER A 12 11.65 2.33 11.37
C SER A 12 10.96 0.97 11.44
N ARG A 13 10.50 0.60 12.65
CA ARG A 13 9.83 -0.68 12.88
C ARG A 13 8.47 -0.64 12.20
N TRP A 14 8.42 -1.16 10.98
CA TRP A 14 7.17 -1.38 10.28
C TRP A 14 6.53 -2.66 10.78
N ASN A 15 5.51 -2.53 11.61
CA ASN A 15 4.76 -3.65 12.18
C ASN A 15 3.55 -4.04 11.32
N PHE A 16 3.67 -3.93 9.99
CA PHE A 16 2.58 -4.26 9.07
C PHE A 16 2.95 -5.51 8.27
N GLN A 17 2.18 -6.58 8.48
CA GLN A 17 2.33 -7.87 7.82
C GLN A 17 1.69 -7.83 6.42
N SER A 18 2.28 -7.06 5.51
CA SER A 18 1.81 -6.94 4.12
C SER A 18 1.74 -8.30 3.41
N ARG A 19 2.74 -9.16 3.64
CA ARG A 19 2.73 -10.56 3.19
C ARG A 19 1.48 -11.30 3.67
N GLY A 20 1.07 -11.14 4.93
CA GLY A 20 -0.12 -11.79 5.47
C GLY A 20 -1.39 -11.36 4.75
N VAL A 21 -1.56 -10.06 4.50
CA VAL A 21 -2.71 -9.52 3.75
C VAL A 21 -2.76 -10.09 2.33
N ASN A 22 -1.63 -10.10 1.63
CA ASN A 22 -1.56 -10.60 0.26
C ASN A 22 -1.81 -12.12 0.19
N THR A 23 -1.18 -12.90 1.07
CA THR A 23 -1.38 -14.36 1.14
C THR A 23 -2.84 -14.70 1.44
N VAL A 24 -3.50 -14.00 2.35
CA VAL A 24 -4.92 -14.26 2.65
C VAL A 24 -5.82 -13.85 1.48
N TYR A 25 -5.46 -12.83 0.71
CA TYR A 25 -6.19 -12.44 -0.49
C TYR A 25 -6.05 -13.47 -1.62
N GLU A 26 -4.82 -13.89 -1.91
CA GLU A 26 -4.46 -14.84 -2.97
C GLU A 26 -5.05 -16.22 -2.69
N TYR A 27 -4.83 -16.77 -1.49
CA TYR A 27 -5.23 -18.13 -1.13
C TYR A 27 -6.56 -18.20 -0.37
N ARG A 28 -7.45 -17.21 -0.55
CA ARG A 28 -8.69 -17.10 0.25
C ARG A 28 -9.57 -18.34 0.11
N ASN A 29 -9.69 -18.87 -1.11
CA ASN A 29 -10.59 -19.98 -1.41
C ASN A 29 -10.05 -21.30 -0.84
N GLU A 30 -8.74 -21.49 -0.92
CA GLU A 30 -8.01 -22.61 -0.34
C GLU A 30 -8.08 -22.58 1.19
N LEU A 31 -7.95 -21.38 1.79
CA LEU A 31 -8.16 -21.21 3.22
C LEU A 31 -9.59 -21.59 3.63
N ILE A 32 -10.61 -21.17 2.87
CA ILE A 32 -12.00 -21.60 3.11
C ILE A 32 -12.13 -23.12 3.03
N HIS A 33 -11.51 -23.75 2.04
CA HIS A 33 -11.51 -25.20 1.88
C HIS A 33 -10.84 -25.91 3.05
N VAL A 34 -9.69 -25.43 3.51
CA VAL A 34 -9.01 -25.97 4.70
C VAL A 34 -9.88 -25.83 5.94
N MET A 35 -10.54 -24.68 6.14
CA MET A 35 -11.46 -24.51 7.27
C MET A 35 -12.67 -25.46 7.19
N ASP A 36 -13.16 -25.76 5.99
CA ASP A 36 -14.24 -26.73 5.77
C ASP A 36 -13.79 -28.16 6.08
N ILE A 37 -12.56 -28.54 5.73
CA ILE A 37 -11.98 -29.83 6.12
C ILE A 37 -11.89 -29.91 7.65
N LEU A 38 -11.32 -28.90 8.31
CA LEU A 38 -11.16 -28.88 9.77
C LEU A 38 -12.48 -28.92 10.54
N GLU A 39 -13.55 -28.35 9.97
CA GLU A 39 -14.89 -28.35 10.55
C GLU A 39 -15.58 -29.73 10.46
N ASN A 40 -15.29 -30.50 9.40
CA ASN A 40 -15.96 -31.77 9.09
C ASN A 40 -15.11 -33.02 9.37
N ASP A 41 -13.83 -32.85 9.72
CA ASP A 41 -12.93 -33.96 10.04
C ASP A 41 -13.34 -34.65 11.35
N LYS A 42 -13.57 -35.96 11.27
CA LYS A 42 -13.99 -36.80 12.40
C LYS A 42 -12.87 -37.07 13.40
N ASP A 43 -11.61 -36.91 12.97
CA ASP A 43 -10.44 -37.11 13.81
C ASP A 43 -10.18 -35.90 14.72
N ILE A 44 -10.67 -34.71 14.33
CA ILE A 44 -10.57 -33.49 15.13
C ILE A 44 -11.70 -33.47 16.16
N LYS A 45 -11.38 -33.84 17.40
CA LYS A 45 -12.35 -33.86 18.52
C LYS A 45 -12.33 -32.60 19.38
N LEU A 46 -11.38 -31.68 19.14
CA LEU A 46 -11.24 -30.48 19.95
C LEU A 46 -12.29 -29.44 19.53
N ASN A 47 -13.37 -29.34 20.30
CA ASN A 47 -14.46 -28.36 20.08
C ASN A 47 -13.97 -26.92 19.84
N PRO A 48 -12.97 -26.38 20.57
CA PRO A 48 -12.35 -25.09 20.25
C PRO A 48 -11.87 -24.95 18.80
N THR A 49 -11.17 -25.96 18.25
CA THR A 49 -10.63 -25.94 16.89
C THR A 49 -11.74 -25.90 15.85
N ILE A 50 -12.76 -26.75 16.02
CA ILE A 50 -13.92 -26.79 15.10
C ILE A 50 -14.63 -25.43 15.08
N LYS A 51 -14.88 -24.85 16.27
CA LYS A 51 -15.51 -23.53 16.39
C LYS A 51 -14.67 -22.42 15.74
N GLN A 52 -13.36 -22.45 15.91
CA GLN A 52 -12.46 -21.47 15.31
C GLN A 52 -12.42 -21.61 13.78
N ALA A 53 -12.34 -22.83 13.26
CA ALA A 53 -12.39 -23.09 11.82
C ALA A 53 -13.68 -22.52 11.19
N GLY A 54 -14.83 -22.82 11.79
CA GLY A 54 -16.11 -22.26 11.36
C GLY A 54 -16.13 -20.72 11.42
N ALA A 55 -15.61 -20.12 12.50
CA ALA A 55 -15.54 -18.66 12.62
C ALA A 55 -14.62 -18.01 11.57
N TYR A 56 -13.47 -18.62 11.27
CA TYR A 56 -12.57 -18.14 10.21
C TYR A 56 -13.19 -18.28 8.83
N LYS A 57 -13.85 -19.41 8.54
CA LYS A 57 -14.59 -19.63 7.30
C LYS A 57 -15.64 -18.54 7.07
N LEU A 58 -16.45 -18.24 8.10
CA LEU A 58 -17.44 -17.15 8.05
C LEU A 58 -16.78 -15.79 7.80
N ARG A 59 -15.62 -15.52 8.42
CA ARG A 59 -14.88 -14.27 8.21
C ARG A 59 -14.34 -14.15 6.79
N LEU A 60 -13.82 -15.23 6.21
CA LEU A 60 -13.28 -15.26 4.85
C LEU A 60 -14.37 -15.11 3.79
N GLN A 61 -15.62 -15.40 4.14
CA GLN A 61 -16.81 -15.22 3.29
C GLN A 61 -17.55 -13.89 3.53
N ASP A 62 -17.18 -13.16 4.58
CA ASP A 62 -17.81 -11.88 4.93
C ASP A 62 -17.46 -10.79 3.89
N ARG A 63 -18.49 -10.11 3.37
CA ARG A 63 -18.31 -9.09 2.32
C ARG A 63 -17.52 -7.88 2.81
N TYR A 64 -17.72 -7.48 4.08
CA TYR A 64 -17.01 -6.35 4.65
C TYR A 64 -15.52 -6.66 4.77
N PHE A 65 -15.18 -7.86 5.26
CA PHE A 65 -13.82 -8.35 5.30
C PHE A 65 -13.19 -8.46 3.92
N ILE A 66 -13.86 -9.10 2.95
CA ILE A 66 -13.37 -9.24 1.58
C ILE A 66 -13.14 -7.88 0.91
N PHE A 67 -14.03 -6.92 1.14
CA PHE A 67 -13.88 -5.55 0.65
C PHE A 67 -12.59 -4.90 1.13
N TRP A 68 -12.37 -4.87 2.44
CA TRP A 68 -11.14 -4.28 3.00
C TRP A 68 -9.91 -5.07 2.62
N LEU A 69 -9.97 -6.40 2.58
CA LEU A 69 -8.88 -7.25 2.12
C LEU A 69 -8.47 -6.90 0.69
N THR A 70 -9.43 -6.68 -0.21
CA THR A 70 -9.19 -6.26 -1.60
C THR A 70 -8.56 -4.86 -1.68
N VAL A 71 -9.07 -3.91 -0.89
CA VAL A 71 -8.53 -2.54 -0.83
C VAL A 71 -7.09 -2.59 -0.33
N PHE A 72 -6.81 -3.29 0.76
CA PHE A 72 -5.46 -3.38 1.32
C PHE A 72 -4.51 -4.14 0.40
N HIS A 73 -4.93 -5.23 -0.24
CA HIS A 73 -4.10 -5.94 -1.23
C HIS A 73 -3.66 -5.00 -2.37
N LYS A 74 -4.54 -4.11 -2.86
CA LYS A 74 -4.18 -3.09 -3.86
C LYS A 74 -3.23 -2.03 -3.34
N VAL A 75 -3.29 -1.68 -2.05
CA VAL A 75 -2.46 -0.61 -1.44
C VAL A 75 -1.08 -1.11 -1.02
N MET A 76 -0.99 -2.31 -0.46
CA MET A 76 0.20 -2.84 0.23
C MET A 76 1.47 -2.87 -0.64
N PRO A 77 1.47 -3.36 -1.90
CA PRO A 77 2.67 -3.39 -2.72
C PRO A 77 3.32 -2.01 -2.91
N HIS A 78 2.50 -0.95 -2.98
CA HIS A 78 3.01 0.41 -3.17
C HIS A 78 3.54 1.02 -1.88
N LEU A 79 2.95 0.66 -0.73
CA LEU A 79 3.51 1.00 0.58
C LEU A 79 4.87 0.32 0.79
N GLU A 80 5.04 -0.93 0.37
CA GLU A 80 6.32 -1.63 0.44
C GLU A 80 7.42 -0.94 -0.36
N ILE A 81 7.11 -0.45 -1.57
CA ILE A 81 8.07 0.30 -2.40
C ILE A 81 8.55 1.55 -1.65
N ILE A 82 7.62 2.37 -1.15
CA ILE A 82 7.99 3.59 -0.39
C ILE A 82 8.78 3.23 0.86
N PHE A 83 8.33 2.21 1.58
CA PHE A 83 9.01 1.80 2.80
C PHE A 83 10.44 1.34 2.53
N LYS A 84 10.66 0.58 1.45
CA LYS A 84 12.00 0.17 1.00
C LYS A 84 12.88 1.38 0.70
N GLN A 85 12.35 2.43 0.07
CA GLN A 85 13.08 3.68 -0.17
C GLN A 85 13.42 4.43 1.12
N LEU A 86 12.58 4.35 2.15
CA LEU A 86 12.82 4.98 3.45
C LEU A 86 13.82 4.21 4.32
N GLN A 87 13.99 2.90 4.08
CA GLN A 87 14.95 2.08 4.81
C GLN A 87 16.38 2.16 4.28
N THR A 88 16.58 2.59 3.03
CA THR A 88 17.93 2.70 2.46
C THR A 88 18.72 3.81 3.16
N ILE A 89 19.98 3.51 3.51
CA ILE A 89 20.92 4.50 4.08
C ILE A 89 21.20 5.63 3.07
N TYR A 90 21.18 5.30 1.78
CA TYR A 90 21.32 6.23 0.67
C TYR A 90 20.04 6.19 -0.16
N THR A 91 19.14 7.15 0.07
CA THR A 91 17.91 7.30 -0.71
C THR A 91 18.21 8.15 -1.93
N ASP A 92 18.01 7.60 -3.13
CA ASP A 92 18.04 8.37 -4.37
C ASP A 92 16.89 9.39 -4.36
N PRO A 93 17.18 10.70 -4.33
CA PRO A 93 16.15 11.74 -4.22
C PRO A 93 15.23 11.80 -5.45
N ILE A 94 15.74 11.49 -6.64
CA ILE A 94 14.96 11.49 -7.88
C ILE A 94 13.98 10.31 -7.84
N LYS A 95 14.49 9.12 -7.50
CA LYS A 95 13.67 7.91 -7.38
C LYS A 95 12.62 8.04 -6.27
N ALA A 96 12.98 8.59 -5.11
CA ALA A 96 12.03 8.81 -4.02
C ALA A 96 10.89 9.76 -4.41
N LYS A 97 11.21 10.85 -5.14
CA LYS A 97 10.21 11.77 -5.68
C LYS A 97 9.29 11.09 -6.69
N GLN A 98 9.84 10.23 -7.54
CA GLN A 98 9.06 9.46 -8.53
C GLN A 98 8.17 8.41 -7.87
N ASP A 99 8.68 7.63 -6.92
CA ASP A 99 7.92 6.61 -6.19
C ASP A 99 6.76 7.22 -5.40
N LEU A 100 6.99 8.39 -4.79
CA LEU A 100 5.95 9.13 -4.10
C LEU A 100 4.85 9.63 -5.05
N LYS A 101 5.25 10.16 -6.23
CA LYS A 101 4.31 10.58 -7.27
C LYS A 101 3.50 9.37 -7.77
N ASN A 102 4.16 8.24 -8.00
CA ASN A 102 3.51 7.00 -8.43
C ASN A 102 2.51 6.52 -7.38
N PHE A 103 2.88 6.51 -6.10
CA PHE A 103 1.98 6.12 -5.03
C PHE A 103 0.76 7.02 -4.93
N LYS A 104 0.94 8.34 -5.04
CA LYS A 104 -0.19 9.30 -5.10
C LYS A 104 -1.15 8.97 -6.23
N ASN A 105 -0.63 8.68 -7.42
CA ASN A 105 -1.43 8.35 -8.60
C ASN A 105 -2.18 7.03 -8.43
N VAL A 106 -1.50 6.02 -7.88
CA VAL A 106 -2.12 4.72 -7.59
C VAL A 106 -3.23 4.86 -6.55
N MET A 107 -2.99 5.59 -5.45
CA MET A 107 -4.02 5.83 -4.43
C MET A 107 -5.24 6.55 -5.03
N GLN A 108 -5.03 7.49 -5.95
CA GLN A 108 -6.12 8.13 -6.67
C GLN A 108 -6.87 7.15 -7.58
N LYS A 109 -6.15 6.24 -8.26
CA LYS A 109 -6.76 5.17 -9.07
C LYS A 109 -7.59 4.22 -8.21
N ILE A 110 -7.06 3.76 -7.08
CA ILE A 110 -7.78 2.91 -6.12
C ILE A 110 -9.05 3.62 -5.63
N ARG A 111 -8.94 4.91 -5.25
CA ARG A 111 -10.09 5.74 -4.85
C ARG A 111 -11.19 5.76 -5.90
N ASN A 112 -10.81 5.89 -7.19
CA ASN A 112 -11.77 5.93 -8.30
C ASN A 112 -12.35 4.54 -8.61
N GLU A 113 -11.61 3.47 -8.31
CA GLU A 113 -12.05 2.08 -8.50
C GLU A 113 -12.92 1.52 -7.36
N ILE A 114 -13.05 2.22 -6.23
CA ILE A 114 -13.84 1.74 -5.06
C ILE A 114 -15.24 1.28 -5.47
N TYR A 115 -15.93 2.04 -6.33
CA TYR A 115 -17.25 1.67 -6.82
C TYR A 115 -17.25 0.32 -7.55
N LYS A 116 -16.28 0.12 -8.44
CA LYS A 116 -16.13 -1.14 -9.16
C LYS A 116 -15.82 -2.31 -8.22
N ILE A 117 -15.05 -2.07 -7.16
CA ILE A 117 -14.73 -3.11 -6.16
C ILE A 117 -16.00 -3.52 -5.40
N ILE A 118 -16.81 -2.54 -4.97
CA ILE A 118 -18.08 -2.79 -4.28
C ILE A 118 -19.04 -3.56 -5.20
N ASP A 119 -19.20 -3.09 -6.44
CA ASP A 119 -20.09 -3.73 -7.43
C ASP A 119 -19.68 -5.18 -7.70
N LYS A 120 -18.38 -5.46 -7.82
CA LYS A 120 -17.87 -6.83 -8.00
C LYS A 120 -18.20 -7.73 -6.80
N ILE A 121 -18.04 -7.23 -5.58
CA ILE A 121 -18.31 -7.98 -4.35
C ILE A 121 -19.81 -8.23 -4.19
N ASP A 122 -20.65 -7.21 -4.41
CA ASP A 122 -22.10 -7.32 -4.27
C ASP A 122 -22.71 -8.20 -5.37
N SER A 123 -22.09 -8.25 -6.56
CA SER A 123 -22.46 -9.15 -7.65
C SER A 123 -21.94 -10.58 -7.47
N GLY A 124 -21.07 -10.82 -6.49
CA GLY A 124 -20.44 -12.14 -6.26
C GLY A 124 -19.39 -12.54 -7.30
N LEU A 125 -18.85 -11.59 -8.06
CA LEU A 125 -17.93 -11.81 -9.19
C LEU A 125 -16.44 -11.69 -8.80
N LEU A 126 -16.07 -11.93 -7.55
CA LEU A 126 -14.67 -12.09 -7.18
C LEU A 126 -14.18 -13.49 -7.58
N GLU A 127 -14.14 -13.71 -8.89
CA GLU A 127 -13.37 -14.79 -9.50
C GLU A 127 -11.89 -14.38 -9.37
N THR A 128 -11.13 -15.18 -8.64
CA THR A 128 -9.67 -15.23 -8.79
C THR A 128 -9.38 -15.51 -10.27
N GLU A 129 -8.37 -14.87 -10.86
CA GLU A 129 -8.06 -15.00 -12.29
C GLU A 129 -7.68 -16.44 -12.73
N ASP A 130 -7.62 -17.40 -11.80
CA ASP A 130 -7.53 -18.83 -12.08
C ASP A 130 -8.76 -19.60 -11.55
N GLU A 131 -9.29 -20.41 -12.46
CA GLU A 131 -10.21 -21.55 -12.33
C GLU A 131 -11.73 -21.35 -12.12
N LEU A 132 -12.44 -21.89 -13.12
CA LEU A 132 -13.87 -22.11 -13.23
C LEU A 132 -14.38 -23.09 -12.16
N VAL A 133 -14.94 -22.60 -11.07
CA VAL A 133 -15.87 -23.39 -10.24
C VAL A 133 -17.15 -22.59 -9.97
N PRO A 134 -18.34 -23.04 -10.42
CA PRO A 134 -19.58 -22.32 -10.16
C PRO A 134 -19.94 -22.42 -8.67
N GLN A 135 -19.60 -21.41 -7.88
CA GLN A 135 -20.10 -21.30 -6.51
C GLN A 135 -21.61 -21.01 -6.55
N LYS A 136 -22.38 -21.85 -5.86
CA LYS A 136 -23.85 -21.73 -5.74
C LYS A 136 -24.20 -20.32 -5.28
N ARG A 137 -25.01 -19.63 -6.10
CA ARG A 137 -25.58 -18.31 -5.80
C ARG A 137 -26.44 -18.40 -4.54
N LEU A 138 -25.88 -18.08 -3.38
CA LEU A 138 -26.66 -17.84 -2.18
C LEU A 138 -27.47 -16.55 -2.41
N ARG A 139 -28.79 -16.70 -2.57
CA ARG A 139 -29.75 -15.59 -2.62
C ARG A 139 -29.75 -14.91 -1.26
N TYR A 140 -29.18 -13.70 -1.18
CA TYR A 140 -29.19 -12.88 0.04
C TYR A 140 -30.11 -11.66 -0.10
N PRO A 141 -30.74 -11.18 0.99
CA PRO A 141 -31.80 -10.18 0.94
C PRO A 141 -31.28 -8.80 0.53
N ARG A 142 -32.11 -8.09 -0.23
CA ARG A 142 -31.87 -6.79 -0.89
C ARG A 142 -31.74 -5.59 0.08
N SER A 143 -31.50 -5.80 1.38
CA SER A 143 -31.60 -4.81 2.46
C SER A 143 -30.32 -4.00 2.75
N ASP A 144 -29.22 -4.23 2.03
CA ASP A 144 -27.86 -3.82 2.46
C ASP A 144 -27.33 -2.52 1.83
N LEU A 145 -28.17 -1.74 1.13
CA LEU A 145 -27.76 -0.52 0.40
C LEU A 145 -27.16 0.56 1.32
N SER A 146 -27.61 0.61 2.57
CA SER A 146 -27.07 1.49 3.62
C SER A 146 -25.64 1.09 4.01
N VAL A 147 -25.38 -0.21 4.17
CA VAL A 147 -24.07 -0.72 4.57
C VAL A 147 -23.06 -0.59 3.42
N SER A 148 -23.47 -0.84 2.17
CA SER A 148 -22.61 -0.58 1.00
C SER A 148 -22.27 0.91 0.87
N THR A 149 -23.20 1.80 1.20
CA THR A 149 -22.98 3.26 1.21
C THR A 149 -22.02 3.68 2.31
N ASN A 150 -22.12 3.09 3.51
CA ASN A 150 -21.19 3.37 4.61
C ASN A 150 -19.78 2.85 4.30
N ARG A 151 -19.64 1.61 3.81
CA ARG A 151 -18.36 1.04 3.34
C ARG A 151 -17.67 1.94 2.32
N LYS A 152 -18.45 2.50 1.40
CA LYS A 152 -17.98 3.44 0.39
C LYS A 152 -17.44 4.72 1.02
N ILE A 153 -18.18 5.35 1.93
CA ILE A 153 -17.76 6.60 2.59
C ILE A 153 -16.46 6.34 3.36
N GLU A 154 -16.41 5.27 4.15
CA GLU A 154 -15.22 4.86 4.90
C GLU A 154 -13.99 4.70 3.99
N ALA A 155 -14.11 3.95 2.88
CA ALA A 155 -12.99 3.74 1.97
C ALA A 155 -12.55 5.00 1.22
N LEU A 156 -13.49 5.89 0.88
CA LEU A 156 -13.18 7.20 0.29
C LEU A 156 -12.46 8.10 1.28
N GLU A 157 -12.83 8.05 2.56
CA GLU A 157 -12.16 8.78 3.63
C GLU A 157 -10.76 8.23 3.90
N VAL A 158 -10.58 6.91 3.92
CA VAL A 158 -9.26 6.27 4.05
C VAL A 158 -8.35 6.68 2.89
N CYS A 159 -8.81 6.51 1.65
CA CYS A 159 -8.02 6.91 0.48
C CYS A 159 -7.74 8.41 0.47
N GLY A 160 -8.74 9.24 0.83
CA GLY A 160 -8.61 10.69 0.92
C GLY A 160 -7.60 11.12 1.97
N SER A 161 -7.61 10.47 3.13
CA SER A 161 -6.68 10.71 4.23
C SER A 161 -5.26 10.35 3.81
N ILE A 162 -5.05 9.20 3.17
CA ILE A 162 -3.72 8.81 2.65
C ILE A 162 -3.23 9.82 1.62
N ILE A 163 -4.06 10.19 0.65
CA ILE A 163 -3.71 11.18 -0.39
C ILE A 163 -3.39 12.55 0.25
N LYS A 164 -4.16 12.98 1.24
CA LYS A 164 -3.92 14.22 1.99
C LYS A 164 -2.57 14.15 2.70
N GLN A 165 -2.29 13.07 3.41
CA GLN A 165 -1.02 12.88 4.13
C GLN A 165 0.19 12.86 3.19
N ILE A 166 0.08 12.20 2.02
CA ILE A 166 1.13 12.24 0.99
C ILE A 166 1.38 13.68 0.55
N ARG A 167 0.32 14.45 0.30
CA ARG A 167 0.46 15.85 -0.12
C ARG A 167 1.07 16.70 0.98
N THR A 168 0.59 16.60 2.22
CA THR A 168 1.00 17.48 3.32
C THR A 168 2.40 17.17 3.84
N ARG A 169 2.76 15.89 3.99
CA ARG A 169 4.05 15.49 4.55
C ARG A 169 5.21 15.66 3.57
N PHE A 170 4.92 15.59 2.28
CA PHE A 170 5.90 15.69 1.22
C PHE A 170 5.65 16.90 0.30
N THR A 171 5.03 17.96 0.84
CA THR A 171 4.86 19.25 0.14
C THR A 171 6.20 19.83 -0.25
N PHE A 172 7.13 19.88 0.72
CA PHE A 172 8.47 20.39 0.50
C PHE A 172 9.38 19.24 0.08
N THR A 173 9.89 19.31 -1.15
CA THR A 173 10.88 18.35 -1.69
C THR A 173 12.18 19.04 -2.09
N GLY A 174 12.38 20.30 -1.68
CA GLY A 174 13.59 21.09 -2.00
C GLY A 174 14.88 20.42 -1.52
N HIS A 175 14.84 19.75 -0.38
CA HIS A 175 15.96 18.96 0.14
C HIS A 175 16.37 17.81 -0.79
N LEU A 176 15.42 17.19 -1.49
CA LEU A 176 15.73 16.12 -2.46
C LEU A 176 16.52 16.69 -3.64
N ILE A 177 16.13 17.86 -4.15
CA ILE A 177 16.80 18.55 -5.26
C ILE A 177 18.22 18.96 -4.85
N ALA A 178 18.37 19.57 -3.67
CA ALA A 178 19.68 19.92 -3.13
C ALA A 178 20.56 18.68 -2.93
N THR A 179 20.00 17.59 -2.39
CA THR A 179 20.75 16.34 -2.17
C THR A 179 21.27 15.77 -3.50
N ALA A 180 20.48 15.83 -4.58
CA ALA A 180 20.90 15.38 -5.92
C ALA A 180 22.13 16.15 -6.43
N LEU A 181 22.19 17.47 -6.17
CA LEU A 181 23.34 18.30 -6.54
C LEU A 181 24.62 17.89 -5.81
N PHE A 182 24.51 17.41 -4.56
CA PHE A 182 25.66 17.01 -3.74
C PHE A 182 25.96 15.49 -3.79
N MET A 183 25.34 14.75 -4.71
CA MET A 183 25.65 13.33 -4.91
C MET A 183 27.04 13.16 -5.54
N LYS A 184 27.99 12.64 -4.76
CA LYS A 184 29.38 12.44 -5.17
C LYS A 184 29.53 11.59 -6.44
N GLU A 185 28.59 10.67 -6.67
CA GLU A 185 28.58 9.75 -7.80
C GLU A 185 28.51 10.50 -9.13
N HIS A 186 27.82 11.64 -9.14
CA HIS A 186 27.63 12.44 -10.35
C HIS A 186 28.71 13.51 -10.55
N PHE A 187 29.68 13.68 -9.64
CA PHE A 187 30.66 14.77 -9.74
C PHE A 187 31.56 14.66 -10.97
N ILE A 188 31.86 13.43 -11.41
CA ILE A 188 32.63 13.18 -12.65
C ILE A 188 31.83 13.64 -13.88
N GLU A 189 30.51 13.43 -13.88
CA GLU A 189 29.62 13.89 -14.96
C GLU A 189 29.46 15.41 -14.91
N TYR A 190 29.35 15.99 -13.71
CA TYR A 190 29.22 17.43 -13.49
C TYR A 190 30.43 18.23 -13.97
N GLN A 191 31.63 17.64 -13.97
CA GLN A 191 32.82 18.26 -14.58
C GLN A 191 32.69 18.41 -16.09
N LYS A 192 31.97 17.50 -16.75
CA LYS A 192 31.77 17.53 -18.21
C LYS A 192 30.58 18.41 -18.57
N ASN A 193 29.44 18.19 -17.91
CA ASN A 193 28.19 18.92 -18.10
C ASN A 193 27.57 19.17 -16.73
N PHE A 194 27.68 20.41 -16.23
CA PHE A 194 27.13 20.79 -14.95
C PHE A 194 25.59 20.94 -15.03
N PRO A 195 24.82 20.43 -14.05
CA PRO A 195 23.37 20.52 -14.08
C PRO A 195 22.87 21.87 -13.56
N ASP A 196 22.99 22.91 -14.39
CA ASP A 196 22.59 24.28 -14.05
C ASP A 196 21.14 24.40 -13.56
N GLN A 197 20.24 23.58 -14.11
CA GLN A 197 18.85 23.53 -13.68
C GLN A 197 18.71 23.04 -12.24
N LEU A 198 19.46 22.02 -11.82
CA LEU A 198 19.43 21.51 -10.43
C LEU A 198 19.97 22.56 -9.46
N LEU A 199 21.01 23.31 -9.85
CA LEU A 199 21.53 24.41 -9.04
C LEU A 199 20.50 25.53 -8.91
N SER A 200 19.89 25.95 -10.02
CA SER A 200 18.83 26.98 -10.02
C SER A 200 17.65 26.57 -9.14
N ASP A 201 17.16 25.34 -9.29
CA ASP A 201 16.07 24.80 -8.47
C ASP A 201 16.45 24.71 -6.98
N THR A 202 17.72 24.41 -6.68
CA THR A 202 18.26 24.38 -5.31
C THR A 202 18.31 25.76 -4.68
N VAL A 203 18.79 26.77 -5.41
CA VAL A 203 18.82 28.18 -4.96
C VAL A 203 17.40 28.73 -4.76
N ASN A 204 16.48 28.40 -5.66
CA ASN A 204 15.06 28.76 -5.52
C ASN A 204 14.42 28.12 -4.27
N ALA A 205 14.77 26.87 -3.97
CA ALA A 205 14.28 26.16 -2.79
C ALA A 205 14.90 26.65 -1.48
N TYR A 206 16.13 27.20 -1.54
CA TYR A 206 16.91 27.64 -0.39
C TYR A 206 17.45 29.05 -0.66
N GLN A 207 16.61 30.05 -0.40
CA GLN A 207 16.90 31.48 -0.68
C GLN A 207 18.14 32.05 0.03
N PHE A 208 18.72 31.32 1.01
CA PHE A 208 19.98 31.69 1.65
C PHE A 208 21.23 31.28 0.85
N LEU A 209 21.07 30.48 -0.21
CA LEU A 209 22.16 30.12 -1.11
C LEU A 209 22.32 31.21 -2.17
N GLU A 210 23.48 31.86 -2.21
CA GLU A 210 23.79 32.84 -3.24
C GLU A 210 24.41 32.15 -4.46
N LYS A 211 23.83 32.38 -5.65
CA LYS A 211 24.47 32.01 -6.91
C LYS A 211 25.50 33.10 -7.24
N ILE A 212 26.77 32.84 -6.98
CA ILE A 212 27.85 33.68 -7.49
C ILE A 212 27.96 33.37 -8.99
N VAL A 213 27.54 34.33 -9.82
CA VAL A 213 27.62 34.28 -11.28
C VAL A 213 29.05 34.50 -11.74
#